data_AF-A0A519C2K3-F1
#
_entry.id   AF-A0A519C2K3-F1
#
_cell.length_a   1.000
_cell.length_b   1.000
_cell.length_c   1.000
_cell.angle_alpha   90.00
_cell.angle_beta   90.00
_cell.angle_gamma   90.00
#
_symmetry.space_group_name_H-M   'P 1'
#
loop_
_entity.id
_entity.type
_entity.pdbx_description
1 polymer ?
#
loop_
_entity_poly.entity_id
_entity_poly.type
_entity_poly.pdbx_seq_one_letter_code
_entity_poly.pdbx_strand_id
1 'polypeptide(L)'
;MYSLRNSLILVIAICAFLPLSQAEDNVYRVEGIPDDLHYETAKVYLIDLTANNYSAIASVTITISNGTLSETEEFTPDVQSLELDSSDVGWTFYWEAPSESFELGDGEAILSIVFKEEDGSVWSSFDSVLRPPEIHDKDESAVPEWALSLAWTGVSITVLLTIIGAFVLRRDRLT
;
A
#
# COMPACT_ATOMS: atom_id res chain seq x y z
N MET A 1 -22.64 -2.64 -60.33
CA MET A 1 -21.26 -2.38 -59.84
C MET A 1 -21.01 -0.94 -59.35
N TYR A 2 -21.74 0.09 -59.82
CA TYR A 2 -21.53 1.48 -59.38
C TYR A 2 -22.07 1.81 -57.96
N SER A 3 -23.16 1.16 -57.52
CA SER A 3 -23.78 1.42 -56.20
C SER A 3 -22.88 1.01 -55.02
N LEU A 4 -22.21 -0.14 -55.13
CA LEU A 4 -21.29 -0.66 -54.11
C LEU A 4 -20.06 0.25 -53.93
N ARG A 5 -19.56 0.85 -55.02
CA ARG A 5 -18.41 1.76 -54.98
C ARG A 5 -18.73 3.07 -54.27
N ASN A 6 -19.92 3.62 -54.50
CA ASN A 6 -20.37 4.82 -53.81
C ASN A 6 -20.65 4.57 -52.32
N SER A 7 -21.20 3.41 -51.97
CA SER A 7 -21.39 3.02 -50.57
C SER A 7 -20.06 2.87 -49.83
N LEU A 8 -19.04 2.27 -50.46
CA LEU A 8 -17.69 2.16 -49.89
C LEU A 8 -17.03 3.53 -49.66
N ILE A 9 -17.16 4.44 -50.62
CA ILE A 9 -16.63 5.81 -50.50
C ILE A 9 -17.33 6.57 -49.36
N LEU A 10 -18.65 6.38 -49.20
CA LEU A 10 -19.42 7.00 -48.12
C LEU A 10 -18.97 6.51 -46.74
N VAL A 11 -18.74 5.20 -46.59
CA VAL A 11 -18.25 4.61 -45.33
C VAL A 11 -16.85 5.12 -44.99
N ILE A 12 -15.94 5.18 -45.97
CA ILE A 12 -14.59 5.72 -45.77
C ILE A 12 -14.63 7.21 -45.39
N ALA A 13 -15.52 7.99 -46.01
CA ALA A 13 -15.71 9.39 -45.66
C ALA A 13 -16.24 9.56 -44.23
N ILE A 14 -17.22 8.75 -43.81
CA ILE A 14 -17.72 8.77 -42.43
C ILE A 14 -16.61 8.42 -41.45
N CYS A 15 -15.81 7.38 -41.72
CA CYS A 15 -14.69 7.01 -40.86
C CYS A 15 -13.57 8.06 -40.81
N ALA A 16 -13.34 8.80 -41.91
CA ALA A 16 -12.33 9.87 -41.96
C ALA A 16 -12.79 11.18 -41.30
N PHE A 17 -14.11 11.38 -41.18
CA PHE A 17 -14.73 12.53 -40.51
C PHE A 17 -15.25 12.22 -39.10
N LEU A 18 -15.12 10.97 -38.63
CA LEU A 18 -15.24 10.72 -37.20
C LEU A 18 -14.16 11.57 -36.53
N PRO A 19 -14.51 12.42 -35.55
CA PRO A 19 -13.48 13.05 -34.74
C PRO A 19 -12.64 11.91 -34.19
N LEU A 20 -11.36 11.87 -34.54
CA LEU A 20 -10.39 11.18 -33.71
C LEU A 20 -10.55 11.87 -32.37
N SER A 21 -11.31 11.23 -31.46
CA SER A 21 -11.33 11.59 -30.06
C SER A 21 -9.89 11.44 -29.62
N GLN A 22 -9.13 12.52 -29.70
CA GLN A 22 -7.94 12.67 -28.89
C GLN A 22 -8.49 12.77 -27.48
N ALA A 23 -8.76 11.60 -26.88
CA ALA A 23 -8.82 11.51 -25.44
C ALA A 23 -7.38 11.82 -25.01
N GLU A 24 -7.13 13.10 -24.73
CA GLU A 24 -5.99 13.48 -23.93
C GLU A 24 -6.17 12.71 -22.62
N ASP A 25 -5.37 11.67 -22.42
CA ASP A 25 -5.51 10.84 -21.23
C ASP A 25 -5.01 11.66 -20.04
N ASN A 26 -5.82 11.77 -19.00
CA ASN A 26 -5.47 12.53 -17.81
C ASN A 26 -4.44 11.73 -17.01
N VAL A 27 -3.17 12.10 -17.13
CA VAL A 27 -2.05 11.39 -16.50
C VAL A 27 -1.58 12.17 -15.28
N TYR A 28 -1.62 11.52 -14.13
CA TYR A 28 -1.09 12.02 -12.88
C TYR A 28 -0.11 11.03 -12.26
N ARG A 29 0.70 11.52 -11.33
CA ARG A 29 1.66 10.74 -10.57
C ARG A 29 1.66 11.22 -9.12
N VAL A 30 1.60 10.25 -8.22
CA VAL A 30 1.68 10.45 -6.78
C VAL A 30 2.96 9.77 -6.30
N GLU A 31 3.85 10.54 -5.67
CA GLU A 31 5.11 10.06 -5.10
C GLU A 31 5.14 10.27 -3.59
N GLY A 32 6.00 9.54 -2.88
CA GLY A 32 6.23 9.76 -1.45
C GLY A 32 5.37 8.92 -0.50
N ILE A 33 4.49 8.10 -1.06
CA ILE A 33 3.76 7.05 -0.33
C ILE A 33 4.72 5.89 -0.02
N PRO A 34 4.58 5.18 1.13
CA PRO A 34 5.36 3.96 1.41
C PRO A 34 5.31 2.93 0.27
N ASP A 35 6.48 2.38 -0.11
CA ASP A 35 6.63 1.45 -1.25
C ASP A 35 5.82 0.16 -1.08
N ASP A 36 5.69 -0.34 0.14
CA ASP A 36 4.92 -1.54 0.50
C ASP A 36 3.49 -1.21 0.99
N LEU A 37 3.12 0.07 0.96
CA LEU A 37 1.91 0.63 1.53
C LEU A 37 1.77 0.40 3.05
N HIS A 38 2.86 0.09 3.76
CA HIS A 38 2.87 0.01 5.23
C HIS A 38 3.53 1.27 5.79
N TYR A 39 2.80 2.02 6.58
CA TYR A 39 3.33 3.23 7.21
C TYR A 39 4.05 2.88 8.52
N GLU A 40 5.01 3.73 8.90
CA GLU A 40 5.62 3.70 10.22
C GLU A 40 4.87 4.64 11.15
N THR A 41 4.62 4.21 12.39
CA THR A 41 3.88 4.98 13.39
C THR A 41 4.52 6.35 13.64
N ALA A 42 3.72 7.42 13.66
CA ALA A 42 4.16 8.81 13.83
C ALA A 42 5.23 9.29 12.82
N LYS A 43 5.35 8.63 11.66
CA LYS A 43 6.24 9.07 10.59
C LYS A 43 5.56 10.09 9.71
N VAL A 44 6.33 11.08 9.29
CA VAL A 44 5.90 12.09 8.33
C VAL A 44 6.35 11.69 6.92
N TYR A 45 5.41 11.70 5.99
CA TYR A 45 5.60 11.43 4.58
C TYR A 45 5.39 12.72 3.79
N LEU A 46 6.37 13.06 2.95
CA LEU A 46 6.25 14.13 1.95
C LEU A 46 5.66 13.52 0.69
N ILE A 47 4.48 13.98 0.28
CA ILE A 47 3.78 13.46 -0.89
C ILE A 47 3.80 14.53 -1.99
N ASP A 48 4.32 14.15 -3.15
CA ASP A 48 4.42 15.00 -4.33
C ASP A 48 3.42 14.56 -5.39
N LEU A 49 2.65 15.53 -5.90
CA LEU A 49 1.64 15.35 -6.93
C LEU A 49 2.08 16.07 -8.20
N THR A 50 2.18 15.31 -9.29
CA THR A 50 2.49 15.84 -10.62
C THR A 50 1.42 15.40 -11.62
N ALA A 51 1.11 16.27 -12.58
CA ALA A 51 0.11 16.03 -13.61
C ALA A 51 0.63 16.44 -14.98
N ASN A 52 0.09 15.86 -16.05
CA ASN A 52 0.45 16.24 -17.41
C ASN A 52 -0.13 17.60 -17.83
N ASN A 53 -1.26 18.02 -17.23
CA ASN A 53 -1.92 19.28 -17.55
C ASN A 53 -2.41 20.02 -16.29
N TYR A 54 -1.52 20.85 -15.73
CA TYR A 54 -1.82 21.68 -14.57
C TYR A 54 -2.90 22.73 -14.83
N SER A 55 -2.95 23.29 -16.04
CA SER A 55 -3.91 24.35 -16.37
C SER A 55 -5.37 23.89 -16.43
N ALA A 56 -5.60 22.58 -16.54
CA ALA A 56 -6.94 22.00 -16.45
C ALA A 56 -7.42 21.81 -15.00
N ILE A 57 -6.51 21.86 -14.03
CA ILE A 57 -6.80 21.56 -12.62
C ILE A 57 -6.93 22.88 -11.86
N ALA A 58 -8.13 23.16 -11.37
CA ALA A 58 -8.43 24.35 -10.59
C ALA A 58 -8.13 24.17 -9.10
N SER A 59 -8.47 22.99 -8.55
CA SER A 59 -8.13 22.65 -7.16
C SER A 59 -7.90 21.15 -6.98
N VAL A 60 -7.17 20.81 -5.93
CA VAL A 60 -6.92 19.43 -5.53
C VAL A 60 -7.45 19.23 -4.13
N THR A 61 -8.40 18.32 -3.98
CA THR A 61 -8.95 17.94 -2.67
C THR A 61 -8.31 16.64 -2.22
N ILE A 62 -7.65 16.67 -1.07
CA ILE A 62 -7.00 15.52 -0.44
C ILE A 62 -7.79 15.20 0.82
N THR A 63 -8.17 13.95 0.97
CA THR A 63 -8.83 13.46 2.19
C THR A 63 -8.13 12.21 2.70
N ILE A 64 -8.09 12.07 4.03
CA ILE A 64 -7.54 10.89 4.67
C ILE A 64 -8.42 10.43 5.82
N SER A 65 -8.60 9.12 5.96
CA SER A 65 -9.41 8.57 7.07
C SER A 65 -8.67 8.54 8.41
N ASN A 66 -7.34 8.47 8.40
CA ASN A 66 -6.52 8.31 9.61
C ASN A 66 -5.14 8.99 9.46
N GLY A 67 -4.68 9.64 10.53
CA GLY A 67 -3.52 10.53 10.52
C GLY A 67 -3.89 11.99 10.25
N THR A 68 -2.87 12.83 10.06
CA THR A 68 -3.01 14.28 9.94
C THR A 68 -2.34 14.79 8.65
N LEU A 69 -3.01 15.68 7.93
CA LEU A 69 -2.50 16.35 6.73
C LEU A 69 -2.01 17.76 7.06
N SER A 70 -0.96 18.21 6.37
CA SER A 70 -0.51 19.60 6.40
C SER A 70 0.13 20.01 5.08
N GLU A 71 0.09 21.29 4.75
CA GLU A 71 0.86 21.87 3.64
C GLU A 71 2.34 22.06 4.00
N THR A 72 2.65 22.10 5.30
CA THR A 72 3.97 22.40 5.83
C THR A 72 4.41 21.34 6.84
N GLU A 73 5.66 21.42 7.30
CA GLU A 73 6.15 20.56 8.38
C GLU A 73 5.53 20.87 9.76
N GLU A 74 4.68 21.90 9.85
CA GLU A 74 3.90 22.21 11.05
C GLU A 74 2.50 21.59 10.94
N PHE A 75 2.19 20.63 11.81
CA PHE A 75 0.92 19.93 11.81
C PHE A 75 -0.08 20.56 12.77
N THR A 76 -1.28 20.80 12.27
CA THR A 76 -2.45 21.05 13.12
C THR A 76 -3.13 19.71 13.37
N PRO A 77 -3.33 19.30 14.63
CA PRO A 77 -3.91 17.98 14.91
C PRO A 77 -5.31 17.83 14.31
N ASP A 78 -5.64 16.60 13.92
CA ASP A 78 -6.96 16.18 13.43
C ASP A 78 -7.39 16.79 12.08
N VAL A 79 -6.45 17.28 11.27
CA VAL A 79 -6.72 17.74 9.90
C VAL A 79 -6.76 16.54 8.95
N GLN A 80 -7.98 16.14 8.55
CA GLN A 80 -8.23 14.99 7.67
C GLN A 80 -8.56 15.37 6.23
N SER A 81 -8.70 16.66 5.94
CA SER A 81 -9.00 17.16 4.60
C SER A 81 -8.17 18.40 4.34
N LEU A 82 -7.59 18.46 3.15
CA LEU A 82 -6.80 19.57 2.66
C LEU A 82 -7.25 19.94 1.24
N GLU A 83 -7.37 21.22 0.96
CA GLU A 83 -7.65 21.71 -0.39
C GLU A 83 -6.51 22.60 -0.85
N LEU A 84 -5.89 22.21 -1.96
CA LEU A 84 -4.79 22.94 -2.57
C LEU A 84 -5.28 23.68 -3.81
N ASP A 85 -4.92 24.95 -3.91
CA ASP A 85 -5.21 25.80 -5.06
C ASP A 85 -4.45 25.36 -6.32
N SER A 86 -4.84 25.84 -7.50
CA SER A 86 -4.13 25.61 -8.76
C SER A 86 -2.63 25.91 -8.66
N SER A 87 -1.81 25.06 -9.27
CA SER A 87 -0.35 25.20 -9.28
C SER A 87 0.21 24.89 -10.67
N ASP A 88 1.25 25.60 -11.11
CA ASP A 88 1.91 25.41 -12.41
C ASP A 88 3.03 24.35 -12.38
N VAL A 89 3.45 23.91 -11.19
CA VAL A 89 4.64 23.04 -11.00
C VAL A 89 4.25 21.68 -10.38
N GLY A 90 3.03 21.58 -9.85
CA GLY A 90 2.56 20.45 -9.06
C GLY A 90 2.26 20.85 -7.61
N TRP A 91 1.88 19.87 -6.81
CA TRP A 91 1.50 20.08 -5.42
C TRP A 91 2.34 19.22 -4.50
N THR A 92 2.62 19.76 -3.32
CA THR A 92 3.36 19.05 -2.30
C THR A 92 2.61 19.23 -0.99
N PHE A 93 2.43 18.13 -0.26
CA PHE A 93 1.82 18.15 1.06
C PHE A 93 2.45 17.08 1.94
N TYR A 94 2.22 17.19 3.23
CA TYR A 94 2.73 16.29 4.24
C TYR A 94 1.59 15.50 4.84
N TRP A 95 1.85 14.22 5.05
CA TRP A 95 0.98 13.33 5.81
C TRP A 95 1.75 12.77 7.01
N GLU A 96 1.24 13.02 8.20
CA GLU A 96 1.70 12.39 9.44
C GLU A 96 0.84 11.15 9.70
N ALA A 97 1.50 9.99 9.70
CA ALA A 97 0.90 8.73 10.06
C ALA A 97 0.41 8.77 11.53
N PRO A 98 -0.69 8.07 11.86
CA PRO A 98 -1.21 8.07 13.22
C PRO A 98 -0.14 7.64 14.23
N SER A 99 -0.14 8.31 15.39
CA SER A 99 0.77 8.03 16.49
C SER A 99 0.35 6.81 17.33
N GLU A 100 -0.90 6.36 17.16
CA GLU A 100 -1.41 5.17 17.83
C GLU A 100 -0.88 3.91 17.15
N SER A 101 -0.43 2.96 17.95
CA SER A 101 -0.10 1.62 17.48
C SER A 101 -1.37 0.77 17.46
N PHE A 102 -1.72 0.25 16.29
CA PHE A 102 -2.86 -0.65 16.12
C PHE A 102 -2.38 -2.10 16.06
N GLU A 103 -3.07 -3.01 16.75
CA GLU A 103 -2.86 -4.45 16.62
C GLU A 103 -3.93 -5.02 15.67
N LEU A 104 -3.53 -5.94 14.77
CA LEU A 104 -4.43 -6.79 13.97
C LEU A 104 -5.47 -6.05 13.09
N GLY A 105 -5.03 -5.48 11.97
CA GLY A 105 -5.92 -5.03 10.89
C GLY A 105 -6.71 -3.75 11.16
N ASP A 106 -6.64 -3.20 12.37
CA ASP A 106 -7.09 -1.85 12.68
C ASP A 106 -6.03 -0.82 12.30
N GLY A 107 -6.44 0.43 12.05
CA GLY A 107 -5.51 1.52 11.77
C GLY A 107 -5.20 1.78 10.29
N GLU A 108 -5.97 1.21 9.35
CA GLU A 108 -5.85 1.57 7.94
C GLU A 108 -6.15 3.06 7.72
N ALA A 109 -5.33 3.70 6.87
CA ALA A 109 -5.54 5.06 6.42
C ALA A 109 -5.85 5.04 4.92
N ILE A 110 -7.04 5.49 4.54
CA ILE A 110 -7.47 5.61 3.15
C ILE A 110 -7.14 7.03 2.72
N LEU A 111 -6.17 7.17 1.83
CA LEU A 111 -5.81 8.44 1.18
C LEU A 111 -6.57 8.55 -0.13
N SER A 112 -7.39 9.59 -0.27
CA SER A 112 -8.09 9.93 -1.50
C SER A 112 -7.65 11.30 -1.99
N ILE A 113 -7.33 11.41 -3.27
CA ILE A 113 -6.90 12.64 -3.93
C ILE A 113 -7.78 12.84 -5.15
N VAL A 114 -8.48 13.96 -5.20
CA VAL A 114 -9.39 14.30 -6.28
C VAL A 114 -8.94 15.61 -6.91
N PHE A 115 -8.56 15.53 -8.18
CA PHE A 115 -8.23 16.69 -9.00
C PHE A 115 -9.53 17.23 -9.61
N LYS A 116 -9.82 18.51 -9.40
CA LYS A 116 -11.03 19.17 -9.88
C LYS A 116 -10.72 20.21 -10.94
N GLU A 117 -11.58 20.29 -11.94
CA GLU A 117 -11.58 21.35 -12.95
C GLU A 117 -12.31 22.60 -12.44
N GLU A 118 -12.26 23.70 -13.20
CA GLU A 118 -12.88 24.99 -12.84
C GLU A 118 -14.41 24.90 -12.70
N ASP A 119 -15.05 23.99 -13.43
CA ASP A 119 -16.50 23.72 -13.34
C ASP A 119 -16.89 22.81 -12.15
N GLY A 120 -15.90 22.35 -11.38
CA GLY A 120 -16.06 21.39 -10.28
C GLY A 120 -16.15 19.92 -10.71
N SER A 121 -16.00 19.63 -12.01
CA SER A 121 -15.90 18.27 -12.53
C SER A 121 -14.61 17.60 -12.07
N VAL A 122 -14.64 16.27 -11.92
CA VAL A 122 -13.46 15.50 -11.55
C VAL A 122 -12.59 15.32 -12.79
N TRP A 123 -11.41 15.93 -12.78
CA TRP A 123 -10.38 15.73 -13.79
C TRP A 123 -9.78 14.32 -13.67
N SER A 124 -9.45 13.92 -12.43
CA SER A 124 -8.99 12.57 -12.11
C SER A 124 -9.08 12.30 -10.60
N SER A 125 -9.01 11.03 -10.22
CA SER A 125 -9.02 10.61 -8.81
C SER A 125 -8.00 9.52 -8.55
N PHE A 126 -7.45 9.53 -7.34
CA PHE A 126 -6.51 8.53 -6.82
C PHE A 126 -6.97 8.10 -5.44
N ASP A 127 -6.99 6.79 -5.21
CA ASP A 127 -7.31 6.21 -3.91
C ASP A 127 -6.23 5.18 -3.55
N SER A 128 -5.72 5.26 -2.33
CA SER A 128 -4.75 4.30 -1.80
C SER A 128 -5.07 3.94 -0.36
N VAL A 129 -4.84 2.67 -0.03
CA VAL A 129 -5.02 2.14 1.33
C VAL A 129 -3.65 1.91 1.95
N LEU A 130 -3.37 2.65 3.01
CA LEU A 130 -2.13 2.64 3.76
C LEU A 130 -2.34 1.83 5.03
N ARG A 131 -1.52 0.81 5.21
CA ARG A 131 -1.64 -0.19 6.28
C ARG A 131 -0.71 0.15 7.44
N PRO A 132 -1.09 -0.21 8.68
CA PRO A 132 -0.18 -0.13 9.83
C PRO A 132 1.10 -0.93 9.58
N PRO A 133 2.19 -0.68 10.33
CA PRO A 133 3.46 -1.36 10.13
C PRO A 133 3.28 -2.88 10.22
N GLU A 134 3.99 -3.62 9.36
CA GLU A 134 3.91 -5.08 9.35
C GLU A 134 4.31 -5.61 10.74
N ILE A 135 3.44 -6.44 11.31
CA ILE A 135 3.78 -7.19 12.51
C ILE A 135 4.78 -8.23 12.04
N HIS A 136 6.07 -7.93 12.19
CA HIS A 136 7.07 -8.98 12.16
C HIS A 136 6.71 -9.91 13.32
N ASP A 137 6.11 -11.05 12.97
CA ASP A 137 6.12 -12.21 13.83
C ASP A 137 7.57 -12.32 14.29
N LYS A 138 7.78 -12.10 15.59
CA LYS A 138 8.97 -12.71 16.17
C LYS A 138 8.81 -14.17 15.81
N ASP A 139 9.80 -14.70 15.09
CA ASP A 139 10.07 -16.12 14.91
C ASP A 139 10.37 -16.76 16.29
N GLU A 140 9.54 -16.47 17.30
CA GLU A 140 9.40 -17.24 18.50
C GLU A 140 8.66 -18.48 18.04
N SER A 141 9.45 -19.49 17.63
CA SER A 141 9.09 -20.90 17.73
C SER A 141 7.96 -21.03 18.75
N ALA A 142 6.78 -21.46 18.30
CA ALA A 142 5.62 -21.67 19.18
C ALA A 142 5.92 -22.62 20.35
N VAL A 143 7.08 -23.26 20.33
CA VAL A 143 7.69 -24.03 21.42
C VAL A 143 8.69 -23.14 22.17
N PRO A 144 8.41 -22.79 23.44
CA PRO A 144 9.37 -22.11 24.29
C PRO A 144 10.69 -22.90 24.42
N GLU A 145 11.81 -22.20 24.53
CA GLU A 145 13.15 -22.82 24.65
C GLU A 145 13.26 -23.83 25.80
N TRP A 146 12.53 -23.62 26.90
CA TRP A 146 12.49 -24.57 28.01
C TRP A 146 11.84 -25.90 27.61
N ALA A 147 10.83 -25.89 26.74
CA ALA A 147 10.15 -27.10 26.27
C ALA A 147 11.08 -27.89 25.32
N LEU A 148 11.83 -27.19 24.46
CA LEU A 148 12.84 -27.81 23.60
C LEU A 148 13.98 -28.43 24.43
N SER A 149 14.46 -27.72 25.45
CA SER A 149 15.46 -28.23 26.40
C SER A 149 14.99 -29.47 27.16
N LEU A 150 13.72 -29.50 27.61
CA LEU A 150 13.15 -30.66 28.30
C LEU A 150 13.04 -31.87 27.38
N ALA A 151 12.64 -31.67 26.12
CA ALA A 151 12.54 -32.74 25.12
C ALA A 151 13.91 -33.40 24.87
N TRP A 152 14.95 -32.61 24.62
CA TRP A 152 16.31 -33.14 24.41
C TRP A 152 16.89 -33.82 25.65
N THR A 153 16.57 -33.32 26.85
CA THR A 153 16.97 -33.96 28.10
C THR A 153 16.32 -35.34 28.26
N GLY A 154 15.01 -35.44 27.99
CA GLY A 154 14.28 -36.70 28.04
C GLY A 154 14.79 -37.74 27.04
N VAL A 155 15.09 -37.32 25.80
CA VAL A 155 15.72 -38.18 24.78
C VAL A 155 17.06 -38.71 25.27
N SER A 156 17.92 -37.83 25.82
CA SER A 156 19.25 -38.20 26.31
C SER A 156 19.21 -39.22 27.44
N ILE A 157 18.29 -39.03 28.40
CA ILE A 157 18.08 -39.98 29.52
C ILE A 157 17.60 -41.34 29.00
N THR A 158 16.67 -41.35 28.04
CA THR A 158 16.13 -42.59 27.47
C THR A 158 17.21 -43.40 26.75
N VAL A 159 18.05 -42.73 25.98
CA VAL A 159 19.20 -43.37 25.30
C VAL A 159 20.17 -43.97 26.33
N LEU A 160 20.51 -43.21 27.38
CA LEU A 160 21.39 -43.68 28.44
C LEU A 160 20.83 -44.93 29.14
N LEU A 161 19.55 -44.91 29.53
CA LEU A 161 18.89 -46.05 30.18
C LEU A 161 18.82 -47.28 29.27
N THR A 162 18.63 -47.06 27.97
CA THR A 162 18.61 -48.15 26.98
C THR A 162 20.00 -48.81 26.85
N ILE A 163 21.07 -48.01 26.84
CA ILE A 163 22.45 -48.53 26.81
C ILE A 163 22.77 -49.32 28.09
N ILE A 164 22.42 -48.78 29.26
CA ILE A 164 22.63 -49.46 30.55
C ILE A 164 21.84 -50.77 30.60
N GLY A 165 20.56 -50.73 30.22
CA GLY A 165 19.70 -51.92 30.15
C GLY A 165 20.26 -52.99 29.21
N ALA A 166 20.73 -52.59 28.03
CA ALA A 166 21.38 -53.50 27.09
C ALA A 166 22.66 -54.13 27.68
N PHE A 167 23.45 -53.36 28.44
CA PHE A 167 24.65 -53.87 29.09
C PHE A 167 24.34 -54.87 30.22
N VAL A 168 23.34 -54.58 31.06
CA VAL A 168 22.88 -55.48 32.13
C VAL A 168 22.35 -56.79 31.53
N LEU A 169 21.47 -56.71 30.53
CA LEU A 169 20.92 -57.90 29.86
C LEU A 169 22.00 -58.73 29.15
N ARG A 170 23.05 -58.09 28.62
CA ARG A 170 24.20 -58.79 28.04
C ARG A 170 25.05 -59.49 29.10
N ARG A 171 25.23 -58.88 30.27
CA ARG A 171 25.98 -59.47 31.38
C ARG A 171 25.29 -60.72 31.90
N ASP A 172 23.97 -60.69 32.09
CA ASP A 172 23.19 -61.85 32.57
C ASP A 172 23.21 -63.04 31.59
N ARG A 173 23.49 -62.81 30.31
CA ARG A 173 23.66 -63.88 29.31
C ARG A 173 25.05 -64.54 29.33
N LEU A 174 26.04 -63.96 30.01
CA LEU A 174 27.44 -64.42 30.01
C LEU A 174 27.86 -65.12 31.31
N THR A 175 26.99 -65.16 32.32
CA THR A 175 27.10 -65.96 33.56
C THR A 175 26.17 -67.15 33.51
#